data_AF-T0R2A2-F1
#
_entry.id   AF-T0R2A2-F1
#
_cell.length_a   1.000
_cell.length_b   1.000
_cell.length_c   1.000
_cell.angle_alpha   90.00
_cell.angle_beta   90.00
_cell.angle_gamma   90.00
#
_symmetry.space_group_name_H-M   'P 1'
#
loop_
_entity.id
_entity.type
_entity.pdbx_description
1 polymer ?
#
loop_
_entity_poly.entity_id
_entity_poly.type
_entity_poly.pdbx_seq_one_letter_code
_entity_poly.pdbx_strand_id
1 'polypeptide(L)'
;MFLRSGFSLIELMVTIAIVSILLTLGIPSLSTVLRNITLTTQANNFVAAINLARSEAIRRNTAVTLSASASNLTQHHWESGWQIWVDSNGNGTLDNGELLRLFPDMGSGTLISNTSLLRFSGNGFLDGRQQATQVFSLQPPDCAAEPARDIMITPAGRPSIQETSCI
;
A
#
# COMPACT_ATOMS: atom_id res chain seq x y z
N MET A 1 5.20 -4.33 60.71
CA MET A 1 5.43 -2.86 60.66
C MET A 1 6.11 -2.57 59.33
N PHE A 2 5.35 -2.12 58.32
CA PHE A 2 5.90 -1.84 56.98
C PHE A 2 6.62 -0.49 57.02
N LEU A 3 7.96 -0.52 57.01
CA LEU A 3 8.76 0.69 56.84
C LEU A 3 8.47 1.26 55.45
N ARG A 4 7.83 2.43 55.40
CA ARG A 4 7.73 3.23 54.17
C ARG A 4 9.11 3.82 53.88
N SER A 5 9.93 3.10 53.13
CA SER A 5 11.14 3.65 52.53
C SER A 5 10.73 4.60 51.39
N GLY A 6 10.81 5.90 51.63
CA GLY A 6 10.64 6.91 50.60
C GLY A 6 11.91 7.04 49.74
N PHE A 7 11.73 7.22 48.44
CA PHE A 7 12.83 7.56 47.51
C PHE A 7 13.52 8.85 47.98
N SER A 8 14.86 8.88 47.92
CA SER A 8 15.59 10.11 48.21
C SER A 8 15.45 11.11 47.06
N LEU A 9 15.55 12.41 47.34
CA LEU A 9 15.46 13.46 46.31
C LEU A 9 16.52 13.25 45.22
N ILE A 10 17.74 12.84 45.60
CA ILE A 10 18.81 12.55 44.66
C ILE A 10 18.50 11.33 43.78
N GLU A 11 17.87 10.30 44.32
CA GLU A 11 17.47 9.10 43.56
C GLU A 11 16.37 9.43 42.53
N LEU A 12 15.43 10.30 42.89
CA LEU A 12 14.44 10.81 41.93
C LEU A 12 15.12 11.63 40.82
N MET A 13 16.12 12.46 41.15
CA MET A 13 16.84 13.23 40.13
C MET A 13 17.65 12.33 39.19
N VAL A 14 18.32 11.30 39.72
CA VAL A 14 19.09 10.35 38.92
C VAL A 14 18.17 9.51 38.03
N THR A 15 17.03 9.04 38.54
CA THR A 15 16.05 8.29 37.74
C THR A 15 15.47 9.13 36.60
N ILE A 16 15.08 10.38 36.86
CA ILE A 16 14.60 11.30 35.81
C ILE A 16 15.72 11.60 34.78
N ALA A 17 16.96 11.80 35.24
CA ALA A 17 18.09 12.00 34.34
C ALA A 17 18.30 10.80 33.41
N ILE A 18 18.29 9.58 33.94
CA ILE A 18 18.42 8.35 33.14
C ILE A 18 17.24 8.20 32.16
N VAL A 19 16.00 8.40 32.61
CA VAL A 19 14.81 8.35 31.74
C VAL A 19 14.90 9.37 30.62
N SER A 20 15.38 10.59 30.89
CA SER A 20 15.52 11.63 29.86
C SER A 20 16.54 11.26 28.77
N ILE A 21 17.65 10.62 29.15
CA ILE A 21 18.67 10.11 28.21
C ILE A 21 18.12 8.95 27.38
N LEU A 22 17.36 8.05 28.01
CA LEU A 22 16.75 6.92 27.30
C LEU A 22 15.67 7.37 26.32
N LEU A 23 14.87 8.38 26.68
CA LEU A 23 13.84 8.93 25.79
C LEU A 23 14.45 9.61 24.57
N THR A 24 15.53 10.38 24.73
CA THR A 24 16.19 11.05 23.60
C THR A 24 16.81 10.07 22.61
N LEU A 25 17.34 8.94 23.08
CA LEU A 25 17.88 7.89 22.21
C LEU A 25 16.79 6.98 21.62
N GLY A 26 15.68 6.75 22.33
CA GLY A 26 14.64 5.80 21.93
C GLY A 26 13.63 6.32 20.91
N ILE A 27 13.23 7.59 21.00
CA ILE A 27 12.20 8.20 20.12
C ILE A 27 12.50 8.09 18.62
N PRO A 28 13.71 8.39 18.10
CA PRO A 28 13.95 8.35 16.65
C PRO A 28 13.76 6.94 16.03
N SER A 29 13.92 5.88 16.82
CA SER A 29 13.71 4.51 16.33
C SER A 29 12.23 4.18 16.09
N LEU A 30 11.31 4.81 16.83
CA LEU A 30 9.87 4.51 16.75
C LEU A 30 9.24 5.08 15.46
N SER A 31 9.67 6.26 15.02
CA SER A 31 9.16 6.85 13.77
C SER A 31 9.47 5.99 12.55
N THR A 32 10.67 5.41 12.46
CA THR A 32 11.06 4.52 11.36
C THR A 32 10.24 3.22 11.38
N VAL A 33 10.00 2.65 12.56
CA VAL A 33 9.17 1.45 12.71
C VAL A 33 7.73 1.72 12.26
N LEU A 34 7.11 2.80 12.72
CA LEU A 34 5.75 3.16 12.34
C LEU A 34 5.62 3.38 10.83
N ARG A 35 6.61 4.03 10.22
CA ARG A 35 6.65 4.27 8.78
C ARG A 35 6.74 2.97 7.97
N ASN A 36 7.58 2.04 8.40
CA ASN A 36 7.68 0.71 7.78
C ASN A 36 6.38 -0.09 7.90
N ILE A 37 5.69 0.01 9.04
CA ILE A 37 4.37 -0.60 9.23
C ILE A 37 3.36 0.01 8.25
N THR A 38 3.33 1.34 8.12
CA THR A 38 2.44 2.03 7.18
C THR A 38 2.71 1.60 5.73
N LEU A 39 3.97 1.61 5.28
CA LEU A 39 4.36 1.15 3.94
C LEU A 39 3.94 -0.30 3.67
N THR A 40 4.21 -1.20 4.63
CA THR A 40 3.85 -2.61 4.52
C THR A 40 2.33 -2.79 4.44
N THR A 41 1.58 -2.05 5.25
CA THR A 41 0.11 -2.08 5.27
C THR A 41 -0.46 -1.58 3.94
N GLN A 42 0.08 -0.50 3.40
CA GLN A 42 -0.30 0.05 2.12
C GLN A 42 -0.04 -0.91 0.96
N ALA A 43 1.16 -1.52 0.92
CA ALA A 43 1.48 -2.53 -0.08
C ALA A 43 0.54 -3.74 0.00
N ASN A 44 0.27 -4.24 1.22
CA ASN A 44 -0.65 -5.35 1.44
C ASN A 44 -2.09 -5.01 1.05
N ASN A 45 -2.56 -3.79 1.32
CA ASN A 45 -3.89 -3.33 0.92
C ASN A 45 -4.04 -3.31 -0.61
N PHE A 46 -3.00 -2.84 -1.32
CA PHE A 46 -3.01 -2.84 -2.79
C PHE A 46 -2.96 -4.27 -3.36
N VAL A 47 -2.11 -5.14 -2.80
CA VAL A 47 -2.06 -6.57 -3.16
C VAL A 47 -3.41 -7.26 -2.90
N ALA A 48 -4.09 -6.94 -1.79
CA ALA A 48 -5.42 -7.45 -1.50
C ALA A 48 -6.45 -6.99 -2.55
N ALA A 49 -6.37 -5.73 -3.01
CA ALA A 49 -7.22 -5.23 -4.09
C ALA A 49 -6.97 -5.95 -5.42
N ILE A 50 -5.70 -6.21 -5.77
CA ILE A 50 -5.32 -7.01 -6.94
C ILE A 50 -5.91 -8.42 -6.86
N ASN A 51 -5.72 -9.10 -5.73
CA ASN A 51 -6.25 -10.45 -5.53
C ASN A 51 -7.77 -10.48 -5.58
N LEU A 52 -8.43 -9.45 -5.03
CA LEU A 52 -9.88 -9.30 -5.11
C LEU A 52 -10.34 -9.16 -6.56
N ALA A 53 -9.76 -8.24 -7.33
CA ALA A 53 -10.10 -8.03 -8.75
C ALA A 53 -9.90 -9.32 -9.57
N ARG A 54 -8.77 -10.00 -9.38
CA ARG A 54 -8.49 -11.30 -10.01
C ARG A 54 -9.53 -12.35 -9.64
N SER A 55 -9.85 -12.47 -8.35
CA SER A 55 -10.82 -13.47 -7.88
C SER A 55 -12.23 -13.21 -8.42
N GLU A 56 -12.62 -11.94 -8.54
CA GLU A 56 -13.91 -11.54 -9.13
C GLU A 56 -13.94 -11.84 -10.63
N ALA A 57 -12.84 -11.65 -11.36
CA ALA A 57 -12.73 -12.01 -12.77
C ALA A 57 -12.95 -13.51 -12.97
N ILE A 58 -12.28 -14.34 -12.17
CA ILE A 58 -12.41 -15.80 -12.20
C ILE A 58 -13.82 -16.23 -11.83
N ARG A 59 -14.35 -15.71 -10.71
CA ARG A 59 -15.67 -16.08 -10.19
C ARG A 59 -16.80 -15.76 -11.16
N ARG A 60 -16.67 -14.66 -11.91
CA ARG A 60 -17.67 -14.20 -12.88
C ARG A 60 -17.39 -14.70 -14.29
N ASN A 61 -16.24 -15.34 -14.54
CA ASN A 61 -15.73 -15.66 -15.86
C ASN A 61 -15.83 -14.47 -16.84
N THR A 62 -15.58 -13.26 -16.34
CA THR A 62 -15.78 -11.98 -17.05
C THR A 62 -14.59 -11.07 -16.76
N ALA A 63 -14.32 -10.11 -17.65
CA ALA A 63 -13.23 -9.18 -17.42
C ALA A 63 -13.52 -8.26 -16.22
N VAL A 64 -12.55 -8.13 -15.32
CA VAL A 64 -12.62 -7.21 -14.18
C VAL A 64 -11.38 -6.32 -14.21
N THR A 65 -11.61 -5.03 -14.06
CA THR A 65 -10.55 -4.04 -14.12
C THR A 65 -10.37 -3.42 -12.74
N LEU A 66 -9.13 -3.34 -12.30
CA LEU A 66 -8.67 -2.50 -11.22
C LEU A 66 -8.09 -1.24 -11.85
N SER A 67 -8.62 -0.05 -11.58
CA SER A 67 -8.11 1.20 -12.14
C SER A 67 -7.81 2.21 -11.05
N ALA A 68 -6.88 3.14 -11.32
CA ALA A 68 -6.75 4.34 -10.50
C ALA A 68 -8.09 5.10 -10.47
N SER A 69 -8.30 5.88 -9.41
CA SER A 69 -9.47 6.74 -9.31
C SER A 69 -9.59 7.67 -10.53
N ALA A 70 -10.81 8.02 -10.91
CA ALA A 70 -11.11 8.79 -12.12
C ALA A 70 -10.33 10.12 -12.22
N SER A 71 -9.96 10.72 -11.08
CA SER A 71 -9.16 11.94 -11.02
C SER A 71 -7.72 11.78 -11.52
N ASN A 72 -7.16 10.57 -11.52
CA ASN A 72 -5.73 10.32 -11.72
C ASN A 72 -5.42 9.37 -12.90
N LEU A 73 -6.44 9.01 -13.70
CA LEU A 73 -6.27 8.10 -14.85
C LEU A 73 -5.20 8.58 -15.85
N THR A 74 -4.98 9.88 -15.96
CA THR A 74 -4.00 10.50 -16.86
C THR A 74 -2.60 10.59 -16.27
N GLN A 75 -2.47 10.55 -14.95
CA GLN A 75 -1.20 10.73 -14.26
C GLN A 75 -0.55 9.37 -13.92
N HIS A 76 -1.32 8.28 -13.87
CA HIS A 76 -0.85 6.96 -13.41
C HIS A 76 -0.46 6.94 -11.92
N HIS A 77 -1.11 7.83 -11.16
CA HIS A 77 -0.98 7.96 -9.71
C HIS A 77 -2.13 7.22 -9.02
N TRP A 78 -1.78 6.30 -8.13
CA TRP A 78 -2.73 5.41 -7.46
C TRP A 78 -2.90 5.77 -5.98
N GLU A 79 -2.12 6.71 -5.44
CA GLU A 79 -2.19 7.12 -4.04
C GLU A 79 -3.53 7.74 -3.65
N SER A 80 -4.22 8.45 -4.56
CA SER A 80 -5.53 9.05 -4.29
C SER A 80 -6.68 8.04 -4.33
N GLY A 81 -6.37 6.75 -4.43
CA GLY A 81 -7.33 5.66 -4.41
C GLY A 81 -7.51 4.98 -5.76
N TRP A 82 -8.25 3.87 -5.71
CA TRP A 82 -8.49 3.00 -6.86
C TRP A 82 -9.85 2.33 -6.76
N GLN A 83 -10.27 1.71 -7.85
CA GLN A 83 -11.58 1.12 -7.99
C GLN A 83 -11.54 -0.19 -8.75
N ILE A 84 -12.41 -1.11 -8.36
CA ILE A 84 -12.60 -2.41 -9.02
C ILE A 84 -13.98 -2.42 -9.66
N TRP A 85 -14.06 -2.83 -10.92
CA TRP A 85 -15.29 -2.87 -11.69
C TRP A 85 -15.30 -4.01 -12.71
N VAL A 86 -16.50 -4.50 -13.03
CA VAL A 86 -16.70 -5.60 -14.00
C VAL A 86 -17.05 -4.99 -15.34
N ASP A 87 -16.26 -5.28 -16.37
CA ASP A 87 -16.60 -4.90 -17.74
C ASP A 87 -17.59 -5.93 -18.32
N SER A 88 -18.87 -5.73 -18.04
CA SER A 88 -19.92 -6.70 -18.35
C SER A 88 -20.33 -6.65 -19.81
N ASN A 89 -20.15 -5.51 -20.47
CA ASN A 89 -20.49 -5.29 -21.87
C ASN A 89 -19.27 -5.35 -22.81
N GLY A 90 -18.06 -5.45 -22.27
CA GLY A 90 -16.82 -5.60 -23.03
C GLY A 90 -16.29 -4.30 -23.66
N ASN A 91 -16.79 -3.13 -23.26
CA ASN A 91 -16.43 -1.84 -23.85
C ASN A 91 -15.12 -1.26 -23.29
N GLY A 92 -14.59 -1.83 -22.21
CA GLY A 92 -13.34 -1.37 -21.59
C GLY A 92 -13.45 -0.08 -20.79
N THR A 93 -14.66 0.37 -20.46
CA THR A 93 -14.92 1.58 -19.67
C THR A 93 -15.81 1.25 -18.48
N LEU A 94 -15.70 2.03 -17.40
CA LEU A 94 -16.58 1.89 -16.25
C LEU A 94 -17.96 2.47 -16.57
N ASP A 95 -18.99 1.62 -16.62
CA ASP A 95 -20.38 2.05 -16.74
C ASP A 95 -21.16 2.06 -15.42
N ASN A 96 -22.35 2.67 -15.45
CA ASN A 96 -23.23 2.68 -14.29
C ASN A 96 -23.68 1.26 -13.92
N GLY A 97 -23.45 0.87 -12.67
CA GLY A 97 -23.76 -0.47 -12.15
C GLY A 97 -22.63 -1.51 -12.29
N GLU A 98 -21.50 -1.16 -12.91
CA GLU A 98 -20.34 -2.06 -13.05
C GLU A 98 -19.33 -1.95 -11.91
N LEU A 99 -19.41 -0.86 -11.13
CA LEU A 99 -18.55 -0.62 -9.97
C LEU A 99 -18.78 -1.68 -8.89
N LEU A 100 -17.72 -2.42 -8.55
CA LEU A 100 -17.75 -3.40 -7.45
C LEU A 100 -17.29 -2.80 -6.13
N ARG A 101 -16.19 -2.03 -6.15
CA ARG A 101 -15.59 -1.51 -4.93
C ARG A 101 -14.74 -0.27 -5.20
N LEU A 102 -14.87 0.71 -4.30
CA LEU A 102 -14.00 1.86 -4.20
C LEU A 102 -13.02 1.69 -3.05
N PHE A 103 -11.80 2.14 -3.25
CA PHE A 103 -10.77 2.26 -2.24
C PHE A 103 -10.39 3.73 -2.13
N PRO A 104 -10.42 4.30 -0.92
CA PRO A 104 -10.10 5.71 -0.71
C PRO A 104 -8.60 5.96 -0.89
N ASP A 105 -8.24 7.23 -0.78
CA ASP A 105 -6.86 7.69 -0.67
C ASP A 105 -6.07 6.89 0.39
N MET A 106 -4.82 6.57 0.06
CA MET A 106 -3.87 5.86 0.92
C MET A 106 -3.41 6.68 2.14
N GLY A 107 -3.68 7.99 2.15
CA GLY A 107 -3.43 8.95 3.21
C GLY A 107 -2.01 9.51 3.25
N SER A 108 -1.00 8.72 2.89
CA SER A 108 0.40 9.16 2.83
C SER A 108 1.22 8.32 1.86
N GLY A 109 2.27 8.90 1.28
CA GLY A 109 3.12 8.21 0.32
C GLY A 109 2.56 8.27 -1.09
N THR A 110 3.32 7.71 -2.03
CA THR A 110 3.08 7.82 -3.47
C THR A 110 3.07 6.43 -4.06
N LEU A 111 2.08 6.11 -4.89
CA LEU A 111 1.98 4.84 -5.59
C LEU A 111 1.91 5.10 -7.09
N ILE A 112 3.04 4.94 -7.77
CA ILE A 112 3.17 5.26 -9.19
C ILE A 112 3.37 4.01 -10.04
N SER A 113 2.85 4.04 -11.25
CA SER A 113 3.06 3.00 -12.25
C SER A 113 3.11 3.61 -13.65
N ASN A 114 3.44 2.79 -14.66
CA ASN A 114 3.32 3.15 -16.07
C ASN A 114 1.91 2.87 -16.63
N THR A 115 0.99 2.40 -15.79
CA THR A 115 -0.39 2.09 -16.17
C THR A 115 -1.38 2.61 -15.14
N SER A 116 -2.57 2.98 -15.60
CA SER A 116 -3.68 3.47 -14.77
C SER A 116 -4.79 2.42 -14.62
N LEU A 117 -4.61 1.24 -15.23
CA LEU A 117 -5.52 0.12 -15.11
C LEU A 117 -4.78 -1.23 -15.13
N LEU A 118 -5.35 -2.21 -14.46
CA LEU A 118 -4.99 -3.62 -14.50
C LEU A 118 -6.24 -4.41 -14.84
N ARG A 119 -6.26 -5.05 -16.00
CA ARG A 119 -7.43 -5.81 -16.45
C ARG A 119 -7.17 -7.30 -16.34
N PHE A 120 -8.00 -7.98 -15.55
CA PHE A 120 -7.98 -9.44 -15.40
C PHE A 120 -9.07 -10.05 -16.28
N SER A 121 -8.74 -11.14 -16.97
CA SER A 121 -9.72 -11.94 -17.71
C SER A 121 -10.24 -13.11 -16.86
N GLY A 122 -11.25 -13.84 -17.34
CA GLY A 122 -11.91 -14.92 -16.60
C GLY A 122 -10.99 -16.09 -16.17
N ASN A 123 -9.80 -16.22 -16.77
CA ASN A 123 -8.79 -17.19 -16.34
C ASN A 123 -7.85 -16.66 -15.22
N GLY A 124 -8.05 -15.41 -14.78
CA GLY A 124 -7.24 -14.74 -13.77
C GLY A 124 -5.90 -14.18 -14.25
N PHE A 125 -5.63 -14.22 -15.56
CA PHE A 125 -4.45 -13.60 -16.16
C PHE A 125 -4.77 -12.16 -16.52
N LEU A 126 -3.73 -11.34 -16.63
CA LEU A 126 -3.85 -10.02 -17.24
C LEU A 126 -4.28 -10.18 -18.70
N ASP A 127 -5.12 -9.26 -19.18
CA ASP A 127 -5.61 -9.31 -20.56
C ASP A 127 -4.46 -9.18 -21.57
N GLY A 128 -4.73 -9.51 -22.84
CA GLY A 128 -3.71 -9.51 -23.90
C GLY A 128 -3.07 -8.14 -24.20
N ARG A 129 -3.49 -7.06 -23.53
CA ARG A 129 -2.88 -5.72 -23.63
C ARG A 129 -1.76 -5.53 -22.61
N GLN A 130 -1.72 -6.33 -21.54
CA GLN A 130 -0.73 -6.24 -20.46
C GLN A 130 0.13 -7.52 -20.38
N GLN A 131 0.84 -7.83 -21.46
CA GLN A 131 1.65 -9.05 -21.61
C GLN A 131 3.01 -9.01 -20.88
N ALA A 132 3.36 -7.86 -20.29
CA ALA A 132 4.58 -7.69 -19.49
C ALA A 132 4.24 -7.60 -18.01
N THR A 133 5.23 -7.90 -17.16
CA THR A 133 5.12 -7.66 -15.72
C THR A 133 4.86 -6.18 -15.46
N GLN A 134 3.77 -5.87 -14.75
CA GLN A 134 3.43 -4.51 -14.35
C GLN A 134 4.09 -4.21 -13.00
N VAL A 135 4.64 -3.02 -12.84
CA VAL A 135 5.35 -2.60 -11.63
C VAL A 135 4.67 -1.36 -11.06
N PHE A 136 4.40 -1.40 -9.77
CA PHE A 136 3.86 -0.29 -9.00
C PHE A 136 4.86 0.06 -7.91
N SER A 137 5.45 1.24 -7.98
CA SER A 137 6.43 1.68 -7.01
C SER A 137 5.73 2.45 -5.90
N LEU A 138 5.77 1.89 -4.68
CA LEU A 138 5.27 2.49 -3.47
C LEU A 138 6.43 3.18 -2.74
N GLN A 139 6.32 4.49 -2.64
CA GLN A 139 7.31 5.36 -2.03
C GLN A 139 6.72 6.06 -0.81
N PRO A 140 7.46 6.16 0.30
CA PRO A 140 7.03 6.98 1.41
C PRO A 140 7.21 8.49 1.10
N PRO A 141 6.54 9.40 1.83
CA PRO A 141 6.59 10.85 1.56
C PRO A 141 8.01 11.45 1.51
N ASP A 142 8.86 11.09 2.47
CA ASP A 142 10.23 11.59 2.56
C ASP A 142 11.22 10.56 1.99
N CYS A 143 11.27 10.41 0.67
CA CYS A 143 12.03 9.32 0.00
C CYS A 143 13.57 9.40 0.12
N ALA A 144 14.12 10.14 1.08
CA ALA A 144 15.56 10.28 1.26
C ALA A 144 16.17 9.03 1.95
N ALA A 145 16.69 8.10 1.14
CA ALA A 145 17.43 6.89 1.57
C ALA A 145 16.63 5.85 2.39
N GLU A 146 15.30 5.93 2.31
CA GLU A 146 14.38 5.03 3.03
C GLU A 146 13.95 3.86 2.14
N PRO A 147 13.59 2.71 2.73
CA PRO A 147 13.25 1.54 1.94
C PRO A 147 11.85 1.72 1.32
N ALA A 148 11.79 1.65 -0.01
CA ALA A 148 10.57 1.67 -0.80
C ALA A 148 10.11 0.23 -1.09
N ARG A 149 8.94 0.07 -1.71
CA ARG A 149 8.40 -1.25 -2.07
C ARG A 149 7.89 -1.25 -3.50
N ASP A 150 8.37 -2.18 -4.31
CA ASP A 150 7.82 -2.42 -5.64
C ASP A 150 6.85 -3.59 -5.59
N ILE A 151 5.64 -3.37 -6.11
CA ILE A 151 4.60 -4.37 -6.25
C ILE A 151 4.58 -4.79 -7.72
N MET A 152 5.03 -6.01 -7.97
CA MET A 152 5.15 -6.58 -9.31
C MET A 152 4.00 -7.54 -9.56
N ILE A 153 3.34 -7.41 -10.72
CA ILE A 153 2.26 -8.29 -11.14
C ILE A 153 2.67 -8.98 -12.42
N THR A 154 2.79 -10.30 -12.39
CA THR A 154 3.12 -11.08 -13.59
C THR A 154 1.94 -11.11 -14.57
N PRO A 155 2.16 -11.42 -15.86
CA PRO A 155 1.06 -11.61 -16.82
C PRO A 155 0.05 -12.69 -16.39
N ALA A 156 0.47 -13.66 -15.57
CA ALA A 156 -0.41 -14.64 -14.94
C ALA A 156 -1.25 -14.06 -13.77
N GLY A 157 -1.23 -12.74 -13.57
CA GLY A 157 -2.00 -12.00 -12.58
C GLY A 157 -1.54 -12.17 -11.13
N ARG A 158 -0.32 -12.67 -10.88
CA ARG A 158 0.17 -12.95 -9.53
C ARG A 158 0.94 -11.74 -8.99
N PRO A 159 0.51 -11.12 -7.87
CA PRO A 159 1.26 -10.05 -7.23
C PRO A 159 2.42 -10.58 -6.38
N SER A 160 3.51 -9.83 -6.31
CA SER A 160 4.62 -10.03 -5.38
C SER A 160 5.17 -8.68 -4.93
N ILE A 161 5.62 -8.58 -3.69
CA ILE A 161 6.24 -7.37 -3.14
C ILE A 161 7.75 -7.60 -3.09
N GLN A 162 8.52 -6.60 -3.55
CA GLN A 162 9.97 -6.56 -3.41
C GLN A 162 10.38 -5.28 -2.70
N GLU A 163 11.42 -5.37 -1.86
CA GLU A 163 12.03 -4.19 -1.28
C GLU A 163 12.93 -3.52 -2.31
N THR A 164 12.83 -2.20 -2.39
CA THR A 164 13.63 -1.39 -3.30
C THR A 164 14.10 -0.13 -2.60
N SER A 165 14.97 0.63 -3.25
CA SER A 165 15.37 1.96 -2.80
C SER A 165 14.51 3.01 -3.48
N CYS A 166 14.30 4.13 -2.79
CA CYS A 166 13.74 5.32 -3.42
C CYS A 166 14.55 5.73 -4.68
N ILE A 167 13.83 6.17 -5.71
CA ILE A 167 14.39 6.73 -6.96
C ILE A 167 14.33 8.26 -6.97
#